data_AF-D5FW84-F1
#
_entry.id   AF-D5FW84-F1
#
_cell.length_a   1.000
_cell.length_b   1.000
_cell.length_c   1.000
_cell.angle_alpha   90.00
_cell.angle_beta   90.00
_cell.angle_gamma   90.00
#
_symmetry.space_group_name_H-M   'P 1'
#
loop_
_entity.id
_entity.type
_entity.pdbx_description
1 polymer ?
#
loop_
_entity_poly.entity_id
_entity_poly.type
_entity_poly.pdbx_seq_one_letter_code
_entity_poly.pdbx_strand_id
1 'polypeptide(L)'
;MKCVILACLLALVVAQHHFHPFRPQGYVDRHDGYSFEYHTRHYTFVVRSASKCYIMDVTDDQDEKLRHKDERYQIEDEVLRMIQNDQNLHSTTFLNLMLHHHDAILATECRAHDLYLIDFFPQAGSIN
;
A
#
# COMPACT_ATOMS: atom_id res chain seq x y z
N MET A 1 -5.92 -5.94 -51.73
CA MET A 1 -5.61 -6.46 -50.38
C MET A 1 -5.20 -5.31 -49.44
N LYS A 2 -6.17 -4.54 -48.94
CA LYS A 2 -5.93 -3.39 -48.04
C LYS A 2 -7.13 -3.18 -47.10
N CYS A 3 -7.62 -4.23 -46.43
CA CYS A 3 -8.71 -4.08 -45.45
C CYS A 3 -8.50 -4.85 -44.14
N VAL A 4 -7.42 -5.63 -43.99
CA VAL A 4 -7.23 -6.49 -42.81
C VAL A 4 -6.52 -5.75 -41.66
N ILE A 5 -5.76 -4.69 -41.96
CA ILE A 5 -4.90 -4.03 -40.97
C ILE A 5 -5.69 -3.09 -40.03
N LEU A 6 -6.87 -2.61 -40.45
CA LEU A 6 -7.66 -1.66 -39.65
C LEU A 6 -8.40 -2.32 -38.46
N ALA A 7 -8.63 -3.63 -38.51
CA ALA A 7 -9.37 -4.36 -37.47
C ALA A 7 -8.51 -4.70 -36.24
N CYS A 8 -7.19 -4.86 -36.39
CA CYS A 8 -6.30 -5.17 -35.26
C CYS A 8 -6.00 -3.96 -34.37
N LEU A 9 -6.10 -2.74 -34.88
CA LEU A 9 -5.77 -1.53 -34.13
C LEU A 9 -6.87 -1.09 -33.15
N LEU A 10 -8.14 -1.46 -33.40
CA LEU A 10 -9.24 -1.13 -32.50
C LEU A 10 -9.36 -2.08 -31.30
N ALA A 11 -8.86 -3.32 -31.41
CA ALA A 11 -8.88 -4.27 -30.29
C ALA A 11 -7.87 -3.92 -29.18
N LEU A 12 -6.79 -3.20 -29.51
CA LEU A 12 -5.77 -2.78 -28.54
C LEU A 12 -6.18 -1.57 -27.70
N VAL A 13 -7.12 -0.74 -28.17
CA VAL A 13 -7.54 0.47 -27.44
C VAL A 13 -8.61 0.16 -26.39
N VAL A 14 -9.44 -0.86 -26.59
CA VAL A 14 -10.48 -1.23 -25.60
C VAL A 14 -9.91 -2.01 -24.41
N ALA A 15 -8.74 -2.65 -24.58
CA ALA A 15 -8.07 -3.37 -23.50
C ALA A 15 -7.44 -2.46 -22.43
N GLN A 16 -7.37 -1.15 -22.65
CA GLN A 16 -6.72 -0.20 -21.73
C GLN A 16 -7.69 0.55 -20.80
N HIS A 17 -9.00 0.30 -20.87
CA HIS A 17 -9.98 1.15 -20.14
C HIS A 17 -10.83 0.45 -19.09
N HIS A 18 -10.79 -0.87 -18.96
CA HIS A 18 -11.57 -1.55 -17.93
C HIS A 18 -10.82 -2.77 -17.42
N PHE A 19 -10.14 -2.66 -16.28
CA PHE A 19 -10.05 -3.67 -15.21
C PHE A 19 -8.97 -3.23 -14.17
N HIS A 20 -9.29 -2.19 -13.40
CA HIS A 20 -8.77 -2.07 -12.03
C HIS A 20 -9.96 -2.25 -11.09
N PRO A 21 -10.44 -3.49 -10.85
CA PRO A 21 -11.58 -3.74 -9.98
C PRO A 21 -11.28 -3.43 -8.50
N PHE A 22 -10.02 -3.16 -8.17
CA PHE A 22 -9.53 -2.83 -6.84
C PHE A 22 -8.95 -1.42 -6.87
N ARG A 23 -9.81 -0.42 -7.07
CA ARG A 23 -9.37 0.93 -6.74
C ARG A 23 -9.28 1.02 -5.22
N PRO A 24 -8.13 1.39 -4.67
CA PRO A 24 -7.92 1.48 -3.24
C PRO A 24 -8.97 2.39 -2.61
N GLN A 25 -9.61 1.93 -1.52
CA GLN A 25 -10.50 2.76 -0.70
C GLN A 25 -9.65 3.62 0.24
N GLY A 26 -8.83 4.49 -0.34
CA GLY A 26 -7.89 5.31 0.41
C GLY A 26 -7.17 6.35 -0.46
N TYR A 27 -6.61 7.35 0.19
CA TYR A 27 -5.70 8.29 -0.46
C TYR A 27 -4.37 7.58 -0.77
N VAL A 28 -3.94 7.61 -2.03
CA VAL A 28 -2.64 7.09 -2.48
C VAL A 28 -1.73 8.27 -2.74
N ASP A 29 -0.75 8.48 -1.86
CA ASP A 29 0.39 9.36 -2.15
C ASP A 29 1.56 8.56 -2.69
N ARG A 30 2.39 9.19 -3.53
CA ARG A 30 3.62 8.60 -4.06
C ARG A 30 4.82 9.46 -3.67
N HIS A 31 5.70 8.91 -2.86
CA HIS A 31 6.96 9.55 -2.46
C HIS A 31 8.12 8.59 -2.69
N ASP A 32 9.16 9.02 -3.41
CA ASP A 32 10.40 8.25 -3.62
C ASP A 32 10.23 6.80 -4.09
N GLY A 33 9.22 6.53 -4.92
CA GLY A 33 8.94 5.18 -5.44
C GLY A 33 8.13 4.29 -4.51
N TYR A 34 7.64 4.83 -3.39
CA TYR A 34 6.70 4.21 -2.47
C TYR A 34 5.30 4.76 -2.69
N SER A 35 4.29 3.92 -2.52
CA SER A 35 2.90 4.34 -2.42
C SER A 35 2.30 3.94 -1.08
N PHE A 36 1.53 4.84 -0.49
CA PHE A 36 0.95 4.66 0.84
C PHE A 36 -0.56 4.50 0.74
N GLU A 37 -1.14 3.56 1.48
CA GLU A 37 -2.58 3.31 1.52
C GLU A 37 -3.05 2.98 2.93
N TYR A 38 -4.22 3.49 3.31
CA TYR A 38 -4.84 3.18 4.58
C TYR A 38 -6.17 2.46 4.42
N HIS A 39 -6.24 1.20 4.88
CA HIS A 39 -7.43 0.36 4.83
C HIS A 39 -8.23 0.53 6.13
N THR A 40 -9.04 1.59 6.18
CA THR A 40 -9.83 1.98 7.35
C THR A 40 -10.70 0.88 7.96
N ARG A 41 -11.17 -0.08 7.15
CA ARG A 41 -11.99 -1.21 7.62
C ARG A 41 -11.19 -2.23 8.42
N HIS A 42 -9.91 -2.37 8.11
CA HIS A 42 -9.01 -3.39 8.65
C HIS A 42 -7.97 -2.81 9.61
N TYR A 43 -8.00 -1.49 9.86
CA TYR A 43 -6.97 -0.79 10.63
C TYR A 43 -5.57 -1.17 10.16
N THR A 44 -5.38 -1.20 8.83
CA THR A 44 -4.14 -1.64 8.21
C THR A 44 -3.58 -0.54 7.32
N PHE A 45 -2.34 -0.15 7.57
CA PHE A 45 -1.60 0.79 6.73
C PHE A 45 -0.59 0.05 5.88
N VAL A 46 -0.54 0.39 4.60
CA VAL A 46 0.17 -0.38 3.58
C VAL A 46 1.09 0.56 2.82
N VAL A 47 2.37 0.21 2.78
CA VAL A 47 3.36 0.89 1.95
C VAL A 47 3.86 -0.08 0.90
N ARG A 48 3.82 0.32 -0.36
CA ARG A 48 4.20 -0.53 -1.50
C ARG A 48 5.33 0.10 -2.28
N SER A 49 6.35 -0.67 -2.62
CA SER A 49 7.39 -0.31 -3.59
C SER A 49 7.28 -1.21 -4.83
N ALA A 50 8.23 -1.11 -5.76
CA ALA A 50 8.24 -1.94 -6.97
C ALA A 50 8.34 -3.47 -6.71
N SER A 51 8.81 -3.89 -5.54
CA SER A 51 9.04 -5.31 -5.22
C SER A 51 8.65 -5.71 -3.78
N LYS A 52 8.25 -4.75 -2.94
CA LYS A 52 7.98 -5.00 -1.53
C LYS A 52 6.64 -4.40 -1.10
N CYS A 53 5.97 -5.10 -0.19
CA CYS A 53 4.87 -4.58 0.61
C CYS A 53 5.28 -4.54 2.08
N TYR A 54 5.04 -3.40 2.71
CA TYR A 54 5.22 -3.18 4.13
C TYR A 54 3.85 -2.93 4.74
N ILE A 55 3.55 -3.62 5.83
CA ILE A 55 2.22 -3.64 6.45
C ILE A 55 2.38 -3.24 7.91
N MET A 56 1.54 -2.33 8.36
CA MET A 56 1.53 -1.80 9.72
C MET A 56 0.10 -1.90 10.27
N ASP A 57 -0.04 -2.51 11.45
CA ASP A 57 -1.29 -2.43 12.21
C ASP A 57 -1.46 -1.02 12.78
N VAL A 58 -2.67 -0.49 12.66
CA VAL A 58 -2.99 0.89 13.02
C VAL A 58 -3.69 0.91 14.38
N THR A 59 -3.14 1.68 15.32
CA THR A 59 -3.78 1.95 16.63
C THR A 59 -4.88 2.99 16.50
N ASP A 60 -5.76 3.11 17.50
CA ASP A 60 -6.83 4.11 17.49
C ASP A 60 -6.32 5.55 17.31
N ASP A 61 -5.22 5.91 17.98
CA ASP A 61 -4.58 7.23 17.85
C ASP A 61 -4.01 7.48 16.44
N GLN A 62 -3.56 6.42 15.76
CA GLN A 62 -3.07 6.51 14.39
C GLN A 62 -4.22 6.53 13.37
N ASP A 63 -5.32 5.84 13.65
CA ASP A 63 -6.52 5.83 12.79
C ASP A 63 -7.05 7.25 12.59
N GLU A 64 -7.16 8.03 13.67
CA GLU A 64 -7.59 9.42 13.60
C GLU A 64 -6.67 10.23 12.66
N LYS A 65 -5.34 10.13 12.84
CA LYS A 65 -4.37 10.84 12.00
C LYS A 65 -4.38 10.38 10.54
N LEU A 66 -4.51 9.08 10.29
CA LEU A 66 -4.50 8.51 8.94
C LEU A 66 -5.77 8.83 8.14
N ARG A 67 -6.89 9.16 8.82
CA ARG A 67 -8.12 9.65 8.20
C ARG A 67 -8.01 11.11 7.73
N HIS A 68 -7.15 11.91 8.36
CA HIS A 68 -6.95 13.32 8.05
C HIS A 68 -5.71 13.52 7.19
N LYS A 69 -5.91 13.99 5.95
CA LYS A 69 -4.83 14.10 4.95
C LYS A 69 -3.66 14.97 5.43
N ASP A 70 -3.98 16.03 6.16
CA ASP A 70 -3.04 16.99 6.73
C ASP A 70 -2.31 16.47 7.96
N GLU A 71 -2.66 15.31 8.51
CA GLU A 71 -1.95 14.73 9.66
C GLU A 71 -1.19 13.45 9.30
N ARG A 72 -1.66 12.76 8.27
CA ARG A 72 -1.09 11.51 7.77
C ARG A 72 0.40 11.62 7.36
N TYR A 73 0.86 12.77 6.88
CA TYR A 73 2.25 12.92 6.42
C TYR A 73 3.28 12.58 7.49
N GLN A 74 2.98 12.83 8.77
CA GLN A 74 3.90 12.54 9.88
C GLN A 74 4.14 11.03 10.02
N ILE A 75 3.06 10.24 9.87
CA ILE A 75 3.12 8.77 9.91
C ILE A 75 3.80 8.24 8.65
N GLU A 76 3.48 8.80 7.47
CA GLU A 76 4.11 8.42 6.21
C GLU A 76 5.62 8.63 6.22
N ASP A 77 6.08 9.79 6.67
CA ASP A 77 7.50 10.15 6.75
C ASP A 77 8.23 9.25 7.76
N GLU A 78 7.63 8.99 8.92
CA GLU A 78 8.24 8.11 9.93
C GLU A 78 8.33 6.66 9.44
N VAL A 79 7.26 6.13 8.85
CA VAL A 79 7.27 4.78 8.25
C VAL A 79 8.28 4.70 7.11
N LEU A 80 8.36 5.71 6.24
CA LEU A 80 9.35 5.74 5.17
C LEU A 80 10.78 5.73 5.73
N ARG A 81 11.04 6.52 6.76
CA ARG A 81 12.33 6.52 7.47
C ARG A 81 12.65 5.15 8.06
N MET A 82 11.67 4.47 8.66
CA MET A 82 11.86 3.11 9.19
C MET A 82 12.21 2.11 8.07
N ILE A 83 11.48 2.18 6.93
CA ILE A 83 11.74 1.34 5.76
C ILE A 83 13.15 1.58 5.20
N GLN A 84 13.55 2.84 5.03
CA GLN A 84 14.86 3.19 4.47
C GLN A 84 16.03 2.80 5.38
N ASN A 85 15.81 2.75 6.69
CA ASN A 85 16.82 2.38 7.69
C ASN A 85 16.74 0.90 8.13
N ASP A 86 15.86 0.10 7.53
CA ASP A 86 15.61 -1.31 7.90
C ASP A 86 15.30 -1.48 9.41
N GLN A 87 14.53 -0.54 9.97
CA GLN A 87 14.20 -0.49 11.39
C GLN A 87 12.84 -1.12 11.66
N ASN A 88 12.79 -2.03 12.64
CA ASN A 88 11.56 -2.70 13.11
C ASN A 88 10.76 -3.37 11.97
N LEU A 89 11.47 -3.94 11.00
CA LEU A 89 10.87 -4.66 9.88
C LEU A 89 11.00 -6.17 10.11
N HIS A 90 9.88 -6.88 9.95
CA HIS A 90 9.84 -8.33 10.09
C HIS A 90 9.32 -8.97 8.81
N SER A 91 10.13 -9.81 8.16
CA SER A 91 9.66 -10.56 6.99
C SER A 91 8.49 -11.46 7.38
N THR A 92 7.43 -11.46 6.60
CA THR A 92 6.26 -12.32 6.81
C THR A 92 5.93 -13.11 5.55
N THR A 93 4.94 -13.99 5.65
CA THR A 93 4.44 -14.78 4.52
C THR A 93 3.03 -14.36 4.15
N PHE A 94 2.65 -14.65 2.91
CA PHE A 94 1.30 -14.40 2.42
C PHE A 94 0.23 -15.09 3.29
N LEU A 95 0.52 -16.31 3.76
CA LEU A 95 -0.40 -17.06 4.62
C LEU A 95 -0.60 -16.34 5.96
N ASN A 96 0.48 -15.87 6.60
CA ASN A 96 0.38 -15.13 7.85
C ASN A 96 -0.42 -13.83 7.66
N LEU A 97 -0.15 -13.09 6.59
CA LEU A 97 -0.87 -11.85 6.28
C LEU A 97 -2.39 -12.09 6.16
N MET A 98 -2.79 -13.16 5.46
CA MET A 98 -4.21 -13.54 5.33
C MET A 98 -4.86 -13.95 6.65
N LEU A 99 -4.10 -14.64 7.51
CA LEU A 99 -4.58 -15.09 8.82
C LEU A 99 -4.72 -13.95 9.83
N HIS A 100 -3.89 -12.91 9.74
CA HIS A 100 -3.84 -11.83 10.73
C HIS A 100 -4.64 -10.58 10.36
N HIS A 101 -4.55 -10.10 9.11
CA HIS A 101 -5.20 -8.84 8.73
C HIS A 101 -6.59 -9.03 8.10
N HIS A 102 -6.93 -10.25 7.69
CA HIS A 102 -8.22 -10.59 7.04
C HIS A 102 -8.61 -9.66 5.89
N ASP A 103 -7.61 -9.08 5.23
CA ASP A 103 -7.78 -8.13 4.14
C ASP A 103 -7.44 -8.79 2.81
N ALA A 104 -8.48 -9.20 2.10
CA ALA A 104 -8.34 -9.87 0.81
C ALA A 104 -7.79 -8.95 -0.30
N ILE A 105 -7.99 -7.64 -0.18
CA ILE A 105 -7.49 -6.65 -1.15
C ILE A 105 -5.99 -6.53 -0.97
N LEU A 106 -5.54 -6.27 0.26
CA LEU A 106 -4.12 -6.23 0.63
C LEU A 106 -3.39 -7.48 0.14
N ALA A 107 -3.95 -8.65 0.42
CA ALA A 107 -3.37 -9.91 -0.01
C ALA A 107 -3.22 -9.97 -1.54
N THR A 108 -4.28 -9.63 -2.27
CA THR A 108 -4.24 -9.67 -3.74
C THR A 108 -3.19 -8.72 -4.29
N GLU A 109 -3.08 -7.51 -3.75
CA GLU A 109 -2.11 -6.50 -4.20
C GLU A 109 -0.67 -6.86 -3.86
N CYS A 110 -0.44 -7.51 -2.72
CA CYS A 110 0.89 -7.86 -2.24
C CYS A 110 1.37 -9.25 -2.62
N ARG A 111 0.56 -10.05 -3.33
CA ARG A 111 0.84 -11.46 -3.65
C ARG A 111 2.19 -11.73 -4.31
N ALA A 112 2.65 -10.82 -5.16
CA ALA A 112 3.89 -10.96 -5.93
C ALA A 112 5.06 -10.16 -5.33
N HIS A 113 4.92 -9.64 -4.12
CA HIS A 113 5.89 -8.79 -3.45
C HIS A 113 6.47 -9.50 -2.22
N ASP A 114 7.69 -9.14 -1.84
CA ASP A 114 8.22 -9.51 -0.54
C ASP A 114 7.41 -8.79 0.55
N LEU A 115 7.07 -9.49 1.62
CA LEU A 115 6.15 -8.99 2.66
C LEU A 115 6.91 -8.70 3.94
N TYR A 116 6.69 -7.52 4.50
CA TYR A 116 7.26 -7.09 5.76
C TYR A 116 6.17 -6.51 6.66
N LEU A 117 6.21 -6.86 7.95
CA LEU A 117 5.47 -6.17 8.99
C LEU A 117 6.33 -5.05 9.55
N ILE A 118 5.71 -3.92 9.88
CA ILE A 118 6.34 -2.77 10.52
C ILE A 118 5.85 -2.73 11.96
N ASP A 119 6.75 -2.92 12.92
CA ASP A 119 6.46 -2.71 14.33
C ASP A 119 6.61 -1.20 14.64
N PHE A 120 5.54 -0.45 14.41
CA PHE A 120 5.50 0.98 14.63
C PHE A 120 5.26 1.29 16.11
N PHE A 121 6.31 1.78 16.77
CA PHE A 121 6.20 2.38 18.09
C PHE A 121 6.43 3.88 17.93
N PRO A 122 5.44 4.75 18.20
CA PRO A 122 5.68 6.19 18.18
C PRO A 122 6.80 6.49 19.16
N GLN A 123 7.91 7.06 18.68
CA GLN A 123 8.99 7.45 19.59
C GLN A 123 8.46 8.52 20.53
N ALA A 124 8.38 8.19 21.82
CA ALA A 124 8.08 9.16 22.87
C ALA A 124 9.23 10.18 22.95
N GLY A 125 9.20 11.24 22.13
CA GLY A 125 10.20 12.31 22.23
C GLY A 125 10.54 13.12 20.99
N SER A 126 9.59 13.48 20.13
CA SER A 126 9.79 14.61 19.20
C SER A 126 8.87 15.77 19.55
N ILE A 127 9.07 16.32 20.75
CA ILE A 127 8.69 17.70 21.06
C ILE A 127 10.01 18.44 21.25
N ASN A 128 10.38 19.24 20.25
CA ASN A 128 11.26 20.39 20.44
C ASN A 128 10.49 21.62 19.98
#